data_AF-A0A953DIW7-F1
#
_entry.id   AF-A0A953DIW7-F1
#
_cell.length_a   1.000
_cell.length_b   1.000
_cell.length_c   1.000
_cell.angle_alpha   90.00
_cell.angle_beta   90.00
_cell.angle_gamma   90.00
#
_symmetry.space_group_name_H-M   'P 1'
#
loop_
_entity.id
_entity.type
_entity.pdbx_description
1 polymer ?
#
loop_
_entity_poly.entity_id
_entity_poly.type
_entity_poly.pdbx_seq_one_letter_code
_entity_poly.pdbx_strand_id
1 'polypeptide(L)'
;MVITYHGAEFFKVQFGDTVIAYNPISKDSKQKTTRFGADIVLSSLNHPDFNGIDNATHGDRNPFVITGPGEYEVKGIFIKGFGFLSKGFFQNQILAEARKLIRFIRCNLKV
;
A
#
# COMPACT_ATOMS: atom_id res chain seq x y z
N MET A 1 9.15 6.22 13.31
CA MET A 1 8.57 5.37 12.25
C MET A 1 7.72 4.29 12.91
N VAL A 2 6.47 4.12 12.48
CA VAL A 2 5.55 3.09 12.98
C VAL A 2 4.97 2.33 11.80
N ILE A 3 4.99 1.00 11.85
CA ILE A 3 4.37 0.14 10.85
C ILE A 3 3.28 -0.68 11.55
N THR A 4 2.04 -0.55 11.09
CA THR A 4 0.88 -1.26 11.62
C THR A 4 0.33 -2.22 10.56
N TYR A 5 0.12 -3.47 10.95
CA TYR A 5 -0.49 -4.49 10.11
C TYR A 5 -1.98 -4.61 10.41
N HIS A 6 -2.81 -4.51 9.38
CA HIS A 6 -4.28 -4.54 9.51
C HIS A 6 -4.92 -5.85 9.04
N GLY A 7 -4.13 -6.81 8.54
CA GLY A 7 -4.62 -8.06 7.94
C GLY A 7 -4.46 -8.08 6.42
N ALA A 8 -4.59 -9.26 5.81
CA ALA A 8 -4.29 -9.49 4.40
C ALA A 8 -2.90 -8.94 4.02
N GLU A 9 -2.82 -8.03 3.05
CA GLU A 9 -1.61 -7.28 2.71
C GLU A 9 -1.71 -5.80 3.05
N PHE A 10 -2.62 -5.42 3.96
CA PHE A 10 -2.83 -4.03 4.33
C PHE A 10 -1.86 -3.58 5.40
N PHE A 11 -0.97 -2.65 5.04
CA PHE A 11 -0.05 -2.01 5.97
C PHE A 11 -0.28 -0.50 6.04
N LYS A 12 -0.24 0.04 7.25
CA LYS A 12 -0.13 1.47 7.51
C LYS A 12 1.30 1.77 7.92
N VAL A 13 2.00 2.60 7.17
CA VAL A 13 3.34 3.07 7.50
C VAL A 13 3.27 4.55 7.84
N GLN A 14 3.65 4.91 9.05
CA GLN A 14 3.71 6.30 9.50
C GLN A 14 5.16 6.70 9.73
N PHE A 15 5.60 7.73 9.02
CA PHE A 15 6.93 8.31 9.13
C PHE A 15 6.81 9.82 9.38
N GLY A 16 7.12 10.25 10.60
CA GLY A 16 6.78 11.60 11.05
C GLY A 16 5.27 11.84 10.93
N ASP A 17 4.91 12.88 10.17
CA ASP A 17 3.52 13.25 9.90
C ASP A 17 2.92 12.55 8.66
N THR A 18 3.79 11.98 7.81
CA THR A 18 3.39 11.31 6.57
C THR A 18 2.89 9.90 6.86
N VAL A 19 1.68 9.61 6.38
CA VAL A 19 1.05 8.29 6.48
C VAL A 19 0.91 7.68 5.09
N ILE A 20 1.42 6.47 4.92
CA ILE A 20 1.32 5.67 3.72
C ILE A 20 0.39 4.48 4.01
N ALA A 21 -0.62 4.30 3.19
CA ALA A 21 -1.46 3.11 3.18
C ALA A 21 -1.02 2.21 2.01
N TYR A 22 -0.60 0.99 2.31
CA TYR A 22 -0.28 -0.01 1.30
C TYR A 22 -1.37 -1.07 1.26
N ASN A 23 -1.98 -1.28 0.08
CA ASN A 23 -3.09 -2.20 -0.17
C ASN A 23 -4.25 -2.05 0.83
N PRO A 24 -4.88 -0.86 0.92
CA PRO A 24 -6.04 -0.69 1.77
C PRO A 24 -7.17 -1.63 1.34
N ILE A 25 -7.84 -2.23 2.32
CA ILE A 25 -8.95 -3.17 2.09
C ILE A 25 -10.21 -2.37 1.78
N SER A 26 -10.91 -2.69 0.68
CA SER A 26 -12.20 -2.08 0.33
C SER A 26 -13.34 -2.57 1.22
N LYS A 27 -14.43 -1.81 1.25
CA LYS A 27 -15.68 -2.19 1.95
C LYS A 27 -16.32 -3.45 1.35
N ASP A 28 -16.04 -3.74 0.09
CA ASP A 28 -16.57 -4.91 -0.62
C ASP A 28 -15.78 -6.20 -0.33
N SER A 29 -14.65 -6.09 0.39
CA SER A 29 -13.89 -7.25 0.83
C SER A 29 -14.57 -7.97 1.99
N LYS A 30 -14.31 -9.28 2.10
CA LYS A 30 -14.69 -10.09 3.26
C LYS A 30 -13.78 -9.86 4.47
N GLN A 31 -12.67 -9.13 4.30
CA GLN A 31 -11.68 -8.88 5.33
C GLN A 31 -12.07 -7.71 6.23
N LYS A 32 -11.47 -7.65 7.43
CA LYS A 32 -11.71 -6.57 8.38
C LYS A 32 -11.19 -5.25 7.81
N THR A 33 -12.11 -4.34 7.50
CA THR A 33 -11.76 -3.00 7.03
C THR A 33 -11.27 -2.12 8.18
N THR A 34 -10.34 -1.23 7.88
CA THR A 34 -9.87 -0.18 8.81
C THR A 34 -9.85 1.13 8.06
N ARG A 35 -10.35 2.20 8.69
CA ARG A 35 -10.34 3.55 8.12
C ARG A 35 -9.33 4.44 8.83
N PHE A 36 -8.53 5.17 8.06
CA PHE A 36 -7.63 6.22 8.56
C PHE A 36 -7.25 7.18 7.44
N GLY A 37 -6.71 8.35 7.79
CA GLY A 37 -6.26 9.33 6.80
C GLY A 37 -4.83 9.07 6.37
N ALA A 38 -4.60 8.83 5.08
CA ALA A 38 -3.28 8.66 4.48
C ALA A 38 -2.93 9.84 3.56
N ASP A 39 -1.63 10.09 3.42
CA ASP A 39 -1.07 11.04 2.46
C ASP A 39 -0.74 10.37 1.13
N ILE A 40 -0.42 9.06 1.17
CA ILE A 40 -0.06 8.26 -0.01
C ILE A 40 -0.78 6.91 0.11
N VAL A 41 -1.40 6.47 -0.98
CA VAL A 41 -1.99 5.14 -1.09
C VAL A 41 -1.27 4.39 -2.21
N LEU A 42 -0.77 3.20 -1.88
CA LEU A 42 -0.15 2.28 -2.82
C LEU A 42 -1.09 1.09 -2.99
N SER A 43 -1.52 0.82 -4.22
CA SER A 43 -2.38 -0.34 -4.53
C SER A 43 -1.66 -1.20 -5.57
N SER A 44 -1.27 -2.42 -5.18
CA SER A 44 -0.53 -3.33 -6.08
C SER A 44 -1.43 -4.00 -7.12
N LEU A 45 -2.71 -4.18 -6.81
CA LEU A 45 -3.68 -4.88 -7.67
C LEU A 45 -5.06 -4.25 -7.56
N ASN A 46 -5.79 -4.22 -8.66
CA ASN A 46 -7.21 -3.83 -8.64
C ASN A 46 -8.09 -5.01 -8.21
N HIS A 47 -8.11 -5.28 -6.90
CA HIS A 47 -8.96 -6.30 -6.27
C HIS A 47 -9.57 -5.71 -4.99
N PRO A 48 -10.81 -6.08 -4.59
CA PRO A 48 -11.47 -5.56 -3.38
C PRO A 48 -10.62 -5.62 -2.11
N ASP A 49 -9.72 -6.60 -2.01
CA ASP A 49 -8.83 -6.77 -0.86
C ASP A 49 -7.68 -5.74 -0.80
N PHE A 50 -7.40 -5.03 -1.91
CA PHE A 50 -6.20 -4.19 -2.07
C PHE A 50 -6.49 -2.78 -2.61
N ASN A 51 -7.70 -2.51 -3.10
CA ASN A 51 -8.07 -1.26 -3.80
C ASN A 51 -8.98 -0.31 -2.99
N GLY A 52 -9.02 -0.46 -1.66
CA GLY A 52 -9.88 0.29 -0.75
C GLY A 52 -9.47 1.75 -0.48
N ILE A 53 -9.25 2.53 -1.54
CA ILE A 53 -8.77 3.92 -1.47
C ILE A 53 -9.67 4.80 -0.57
N ASP A 54 -10.98 4.60 -0.64
CA ASP A 54 -11.97 5.34 0.16
C ASP A 54 -11.80 5.18 1.67
N ASN A 55 -11.16 4.10 2.12
CA ASN A 55 -10.90 3.87 3.54
C ASN A 55 -9.62 4.59 4.01
N ALA A 56 -8.78 5.03 3.07
CA ALA A 56 -7.58 5.82 3.31
C ALA A 56 -7.81 7.34 3.20
N THR A 57 -8.98 7.77 2.71
CA THR A 57 -9.43 9.17 2.72
C THR A 57 -10.21 9.44 4.00
N HIS A 58 -9.58 10.07 4.99
CA HIS A 58 -10.25 10.42 6.25
C HIS A 58 -9.81 11.79 6.76
N GLY A 59 -10.77 12.60 7.20
CA GLY A 59 -10.56 14.01 7.57
C GLY A 59 -10.16 14.83 6.35
N ASP A 60 -9.22 15.76 6.52
CA ASP A 60 -8.73 16.65 5.46
C ASP A 60 -7.61 16.05 4.61
N ARG A 61 -7.31 14.76 4.78
CA ARG A 61 -6.22 14.08 4.06
C ARG A 61 -6.72 13.46 2.75
N ASN A 62 -6.32 14.08 1.64
CA ASN A 62 -6.47 13.54 0.29
C ASN A 62 -5.18 12.80 -0.13
N PRO A 63 -5.18 11.46 -0.17
CA PRO A 63 -4.00 10.70 -0.51
C PRO A 63 -3.66 10.80 -1.99
N PHE A 64 -2.36 10.82 -2.29
CA PHE A 64 -1.87 10.56 -3.63
C PHE A 64 -1.91 9.05 -3.90
N VAL A 65 -2.68 8.64 -4.91
CA VAL A 65 -2.93 7.22 -5.20
C VAL A 65 -1.99 6.74 -6.30
N ILE A 66 -1.23 5.68 -6.02
CA ILE A 66 -0.35 5.00 -6.97
C ILE A 66 -0.85 3.57 -7.16
N THR A 67 -1.37 3.29 -8.35
CA THR A 67 -1.91 1.95 -8.71
C THR A 67 -1.10 1.25 -9.80
N GLY A 68 -0.04 1.89 -10.30
CA GLY A 68 0.74 1.40 -11.42
C GLY A 68 2.23 1.35 -11.11
N PRO A 69 2.99 0.52 -11.86
CA PRO A 69 4.44 0.56 -11.78
C PRO A 69 4.97 1.91 -12.26
N GLY A 70 6.18 2.26 -11.84
CA GLY A 70 6.81 3.55 -12.13
C GLY A 70 7.64 4.07 -10.97
N GLU A 71 8.34 5.16 -11.21
CA GLU A 71 9.05 5.90 -10.17
C GLU A 71 8.26 7.15 -9.82
N TYR A 72 8.00 7.33 -8.53
CA TYR A 72 7.20 8.43 -8.00
C TYR A 72 7.96 9.08 -6.84
N GLU A 73 7.87 10.40 -6.73
CA GLU A 73 8.36 11.14 -5.58
C GLU A 73 7.21 11.95 -5.00
N VAL A 74 6.85 11.65 -3.75
CA VAL A 74 5.72 12.31 -3.08
C VAL A 74 6.16 12.73 -1.69
N LYS A 75 6.07 14.04 -1.39
CA LYS A 75 6.48 14.62 -0.10
C LYS A 75 7.91 14.21 0.33
N GLY A 76 8.84 14.13 -0.63
CA GLY A 76 10.23 13.72 -0.40
C GLY A 76 10.43 12.22 -0.19
N ILE A 77 9.40 11.40 -0.43
CA ILE A 77 9.47 9.93 -0.37
C ILE A 77 9.59 9.38 -1.79
N PHE A 78 10.69 8.67 -2.05
CA PHE A 78 10.91 7.96 -3.31
C PHE A 78 10.24 6.59 -3.29
N ILE A 79 9.37 6.36 -4.26
CA ILE A 79 8.60 5.13 -4.42
C ILE A 79 8.93 4.55 -5.79
N LYS A 80 9.36 3.28 -5.80
CA LYS A 80 9.64 2.54 -7.03
C LYS A 80 8.70 1.35 -7.12
N GLY A 81 7.73 1.43 -8.02
CA GLY A 81 6.80 0.36 -8.35
C GLY A 81 7.35 -0.49 -9.49
N PHE A 82 7.51 -1.78 -9.26
CA PHE A 82 7.92 -2.74 -10.29
C PHE A 82 6.70 -3.45 -10.85
N GLY A 83 6.49 -3.34 -12.15
CA GLY A 83 5.41 -4.03 -12.84
C GLY A 83 5.84 -5.45 -13.16
N PHE A 84 4.97 -6.42 -12.90
CA PHE A 84 5.17 -7.77 -13.38
C PHE A 84 4.05 -8.15 -14.35
N LEU A 85 4.42 -8.60 -15.54
CA LEU A 85 3.49 -9.19 -16.49
C LEU A 85 3.33 -10.67 -16.14
N SER A 86 2.31 -10.98 -15.35
CA SER A 86 1.83 -12.35 -15.20
C SER A 86 1.01 -12.72 -16.45
N LYS A 87 1.56 -13.58 -17.32
CA LYS A 87 0.75 -14.34 -18.27
C LYS A 87 -0.04 -15.36 -17.45
N GLY A 88 -1.22 -14.94 -17.01
CA GLY A 88 -2.28 -15.75 -16.41
C GLY A 88 -1.83 -16.84 -15.46
N PHE A 89 -1.77 -16.56 -14.16
CA PHE A 89 -2.19 -17.52 -13.12
C PHE A 89 -2.29 -16.75 -11.79
N PHE A 90 -3.53 -16.62 -11.31
CA PHE A 90 -3.86 -16.00 -10.03
C PHE A 90 -3.48 -16.94 -8.87
N GLN A 91 -3.20 -16.31 -7.73
CA GLN A 91 -3.31 -16.81 -6.34
C GLN A 91 -2.02 -17.12 -5.55
N ASN A 92 -0.95 -17.67 -6.10
CA ASN A 92 0.11 -18.24 -5.24
C ASN A 92 1.43 -17.45 -5.12
N GLN A 93 1.60 -16.34 -5.85
CA GLN A 93 2.87 -15.60 -5.87
C GLN A 93 2.90 -14.34 -4.99
N ILE A 94 1.73 -13.87 -4.56
CA ILE A 94 1.56 -12.65 -3.75
C ILE A 94 2.23 -12.78 -2.36
N LEU A 95 2.15 -13.96 -1.73
CA LEU A 95 2.77 -14.25 -0.43
C LEU A 95 4.32 -14.21 -0.45
N ALA A 96 4.95 -14.46 -1.60
CA ALA A 96 6.41 -14.42 -1.73
C ALA A 96 6.93 -12.97 -1.81
N GLU A 97 6.16 -12.07 -2.42
CA GLU A 97 6.52 -10.67 -2.59
C GLU A 97 6.12 -9.80 -1.39
N ALA A 98 5.07 -10.15 -0.62
CA ALA A 98 4.78 -9.50 0.67
C ALA A 98 6.00 -9.51 1.62
N ARG A 99 6.76 -10.61 1.63
CA ARG A 99 8.03 -10.73 2.39
C ARG A 99 9.15 -9.86 1.81
N LYS A 100 9.18 -9.64 0.49
CA LYS A 100 10.12 -8.71 -0.17
C LYS A 100 9.74 -7.26 0.04
N LEU A 101 8.45 -6.91 0.08
CA LEU A 101 7.97 -5.57 0.35
C LEU A 101 8.33 -5.12 1.77
N ILE A 102 8.19 -6.01 2.77
CA ILE A 102 8.68 -5.77 4.13
C ILE A 102 10.21 -5.55 4.14
N ARG A 103 10.97 -6.27 3.29
CA ARG A 103 12.42 -6.01 3.12
C ARG A 103 12.72 -4.72 2.37
N PHE A 104 11.90 -4.31 1.40
CA PHE A 104 12.13 -3.14 0.56
C PHE A 104 11.80 -1.84 1.30
N ILE A 105 10.71 -1.82 2.07
CA ILE A 105 10.38 -0.71 2.99
C ILE A 105 11.49 -0.56 4.05
N ARG A 106 12.11 -1.66 4.48
CA ARG A 106 13.23 -1.66 5.44
C ARG A 106 14.59 -1.26 4.83
N CYS A 107 14.74 -1.25 3.49
CA CYS A 107 16.03 -1.02 2.82
C CYS A 107 16.17 0.37 2.18
N ASN A 108 15.07 1.05 1.84
CA ASN A 108 15.09 2.40 1.22
C ASN A 108 14.67 3.55 2.14
N LEU A 109 14.17 3.28 3.36
CA LEU A 109 14.18 4.28 4.43
C LEU A 109 15.50 4.16 5.22
N LYS A 110 16.62 4.45 4.55
CA LYS A 110 17.88 4.75 5.25
C LYS A 110 17.75 6.14 5.88
N VAL A 111 17.41 6.16 7.15
CA VAL A 111 18.12 7.02 8.12
C VAL A 111 19.23 6.15 8.70
#